data_AF-M0EML2-F1
#
_entry.id   AF-M0EML2-F1
#
_cell.length_a   1.000
_cell.length_b   1.000
_cell.length_c   1.000
_cell.angle_alpha   90.00
_cell.angle_beta   90.00
_cell.angle_gamma   90.00
#
_symmetry.space_group_name_H-M   'P 1'
#
loop_
_entity.id
_entity.type
_entity.pdbx_description
1 polymer ?
#
loop_
_entity_poly.entity_id
_entity_poly.type
_entity_poly.pdbx_seq_one_letter_code
_entity_poly.pdbx_strand_id
1 'polypeptide(L)'
;MRDLNRTAEKEISRLESKFADAFDTLLGDVIHDRFREDEQLQQMAAAYGTVDAACTHRDDENGYDDAASNLDKATGHVKFAIEKRSYERLAELCELVAKDAGEWADIHDEDDLREAVWEARQWLARNTNPAERAGVDYGNTLPDVDELFTRQGVIKNV
;
A
#
# COMPACT_ATOMS: atom_id res chain seq x y z
N MET A 1 5.25 11.08 12.22
CA MET A 1 5.83 10.93 10.87
C MET A 1 7.34 10.83 11.02
N ARG A 2 7.96 9.78 10.49
CA ARG A 2 9.41 9.56 10.64
C ARG A 2 10.18 10.54 9.75
N ASP A 3 11.35 10.98 10.20
CA ASP A 3 12.23 11.82 9.37
C ASP A 3 12.93 10.93 8.34
N LEU A 4 12.44 10.96 7.10
CA LEU A 4 12.95 10.17 5.99
C LEU A 4 13.94 11.01 5.18
N ASN A 5 15.08 10.41 4.82
CA ASN A 5 15.97 11.07 3.87
C ASN A 5 15.32 11.13 2.47
N ARG A 6 15.86 11.99 1.60
CA ARG A 6 15.30 12.21 0.25
C ARG A 6 15.15 10.92 -0.57
N THR A 7 16.08 9.98 -0.44
CA THR A 7 16.01 8.70 -1.16
C THR A 7 14.86 7.85 -0.67
N ALA A 8 14.71 7.71 0.65
CA ALA A 8 13.61 6.96 1.28
C ALA A 8 12.25 7.56 0.92
N GLU A 9 12.13 8.89 1.04
CA GLU A 9 10.93 9.65 0.71
C GLU A 9 10.52 9.46 -0.76
N LYS A 10 11.49 9.53 -1.67
CA LYS A 10 11.25 9.33 -3.10
C LYS A 10 10.76 7.91 -3.39
N GLU A 11 11.30 6.90 -2.71
CA GLU A 11 10.93 5.51 -2.93
C GLU A 11 9.49 5.22 -2.48
N ILE A 12 9.09 5.69 -1.30
CA ILE A 12 7.70 5.55 -0.82
C ILE A 12 6.74 6.33 -1.72
N SER A 13 7.05 7.59 -2.03
CA SER A 13 6.20 8.43 -2.89
C SER A 13 5.97 7.78 -4.26
N ARG A 14 7.02 7.18 -4.84
CA ARG A 14 6.92 6.45 -6.12
C ARG A 14 5.93 5.28 -6.03
N LEU A 15 5.96 4.53 -4.94
CA LEU A 15 5.11 3.36 -4.74
C LEU A 15 3.65 3.74 -4.49
N GLU A 16 3.44 4.73 -3.63
CA GLU A 16 2.13 5.32 -3.38
C GLU A 16 1.50 5.80 -4.68
N SER A 17 2.16 6.69 -5.43
CA SER A 17 1.61 7.21 -6.69
C SER A 17 1.36 6.07 -7.69
N LYS A 18 2.30 5.12 -7.82
CA LYS A 18 2.10 3.94 -8.69
C LYS A 18 0.79 3.20 -8.37
N PHE A 19 0.43 3.08 -7.09
CA PHE A 19 -0.77 2.35 -6.69
C PHE A 19 -2.01 3.23 -6.69
N ALA A 20 -1.96 4.45 -6.16
CA ALA A 20 -3.08 5.38 -6.20
C ALA A 20 -3.51 5.67 -7.64
N ASP A 21 -2.57 5.99 -8.53
CA ASP A 21 -2.83 6.29 -9.95
C ASP A 21 -3.31 5.06 -10.76
N ALA A 22 -3.30 3.86 -10.17
CA ALA A 22 -3.81 2.66 -10.82
C ALA A 22 -5.33 2.48 -10.66
N PHE A 23 -5.98 3.31 -9.84
CA PHE A 23 -7.40 3.21 -9.51
C PHE A 23 -8.04 4.59 -9.65
N ASP A 24 -9.09 4.67 -10.47
CA ASP A 24 -9.84 5.93 -10.70
C ASP A 24 -11.03 6.10 -9.72
N THR A 25 -11.22 5.14 -8.79
CA THR A 25 -12.28 5.15 -7.78
C THR A 25 -11.78 5.70 -6.44
N LEU A 26 -12.67 5.80 -5.44
CA LEU A 26 -12.31 6.17 -4.06
C LEU A 26 -11.20 5.29 -3.46
N LEU A 27 -10.97 4.08 -3.99
CA LEU A 27 -9.83 3.25 -3.59
C LEU A 27 -8.50 3.97 -3.82
N GLY A 28 -8.35 4.73 -4.92
CA GLY A 28 -7.16 5.53 -5.21
C GLY A 28 -6.91 6.59 -4.14
N ASP A 29 -7.95 7.29 -3.71
CA ASP A 29 -7.89 8.29 -2.63
C ASP A 29 -7.52 7.65 -1.28
N VAL A 30 -8.12 6.51 -0.95
CA VAL A 30 -7.78 5.76 0.27
C VAL A 30 -6.32 5.33 0.26
N ILE A 31 -5.80 4.90 -0.89
CA ILE A 31 -4.38 4.57 -1.05
C ILE A 31 -3.51 5.80 -0.84
N HIS A 32 -3.82 6.91 -1.51
CA HIS A 32 -3.09 8.16 -1.37
C HIS A 32 -3.01 8.59 0.11
N ASP A 33 -4.13 8.55 0.83
CA ASP A 33 -4.18 9.06 2.19
C ASP A 33 -3.57 8.11 3.24
N ARG A 34 -3.71 6.79 3.05
CA ARG A 34 -3.39 5.80 4.09
C ARG A 34 -2.20 4.90 3.80
N PHE A 35 -1.68 4.89 2.57
CA PHE A 35 -0.57 4.00 2.22
C PHE A 35 0.68 4.25 3.08
N ARG A 36 0.98 5.52 3.35
CA ARG A 36 2.12 5.93 4.18
C ARG A 36 1.96 5.66 5.67
N GLU A 37 0.77 5.32 6.14
CA GLU A 37 0.57 4.99 7.56
C GLU A 37 1.27 3.68 7.95
N ASP A 38 1.73 2.88 6.98
CA ASP A 38 2.47 1.66 7.24
C ASP A 38 3.86 1.91 7.85
N GLU A 39 3.96 1.70 9.16
CA GLU A 39 5.22 1.91 9.89
C GLU A 39 6.33 0.98 9.41
N GLN A 40 6.01 -0.26 9.01
CA GLN A 40 7.00 -1.22 8.54
C GLN A 40 7.64 -0.75 7.23
N LEU A 41 6.84 -0.26 6.29
CA LEU A 41 7.29 0.31 5.02
C LEU A 41 8.13 1.56 5.26
N GLN A 42 7.72 2.45 6.17
CA GLN A 42 8.53 3.61 6.56
C GLN A 42 9.89 3.19 7.13
N GLN A 43 9.93 2.15 7.96
CA GLN A 43 11.18 1.63 8.53
C GLN A 43 12.10 1.05 7.47
N MET A 44 11.56 0.24 6.55
CA MET A 44 12.33 -0.35 5.46
C MET A 44 12.86 0.71 4.49
N ALA A 45 12.04 1.70 4.15
CA ALA A 45 12.46 2.81 3.29
C ALA A 45 13.57 3.65 3.93
N ALA A 46 13.47 3.94 5.23
CA ALA A 46 14.54 4.63 5.96
C ALA A 46 15.86 3.84 5.88
N ALA A 47 15.80 2.52 6.11
CA ALA A 47 16.98 1.66 5.98
C ALA A 47 17.56 1.66 4.57
N TYR A 48 16.71 1.57 3.54
CA TYR A 48 17.11 1.69 2.14
C TYR A 48 17.84 3.02 1.89
N GLY A 49 17.26 4.14 2.31
CA GLY A 49 17.85 5.46 2.14
C GLY A 49 19.20 5.59 2.84
N THR A 50 19.39 4.98 4.02
CA THR A 50 20.69 4.99 4.72
C THR A 50 21.74 4.16 3.98
N VAL A 51 21.40 2.96 3.52
CA VAL A 51 22.35 2.08 2.83
C VAL A 51 22.73 2.66 1.45
N ASP A 52 21.76 3.24 0.73
CA ASP A 52 21.99 3.92 -0.55
C ASP A 52 22.95 5.11 -0.41
N ALA A 53 22.75 5.93 0.63
CA ALA A 53 23.66 7.04 0.93
C ALA A 53 25.07 6.55 1.30
N ALA A 54 25.17 5.47 2.08
CA ALA A 54 26.47 4.88 2.42
C ALA A 54 27.19 4.30 1.20
N CYS A 55 26.45 3.65 0.29
CA CYS A 55 26.99 3.15 -0.97
C CYS A 55 27.52 4.29 -1.85
N THR A 56 26.72 5.35 -2.02
CA THR A 56 27.12 6.54 -2.79
C THR A 56 28.39 7.18 -2.20
N HIS A 57 28.44 7.35 -0.88
CA HIS A 57 29.62 7.94 -0.24
C HIS A 57 30.87 7.06 -0.39
N ARG A 58 30.73 5.73 -0.31
CA ARG A 58 31.85 4.80 -0.54
C ARG A 58 32.40 4.92 -1.96
N ASP A 59 31.51 4.93 -2.95
CA ASP A 59 31.86 5.07 -4.37
C ASP A 59 32.53 6.42 -4.64
N ASP A 60 31.98 7.51 -4.13
CA ASP A 60 32.56 8.85 -4.29
C ASP A 60 33.99 8.95 -3.73
N GLU A 61 34.26 8.32 -2.57
CA GLU A 61 35.57 8.40 -1.92
C GLU A 61 36.61 7.41 -2.46
N ASN A 62 36.18 6.23 -2.92
CA ASN A 62 37.09 5.10 -3.19
C ASN A 62 36.92 4.50 -4.60
N GLY A 63 35.97 5.01 -5.38
CA GLY A 63 35.46 4.35 -6.57
C GLY A 63 34.66 3.09 -6.25
N TYR A 64 33.98 2.57 -7.28
CA TYR A 64 33.14 1.39 -7.15
C TYR A 64 33.99 0.13 -6.94
N ASP A 65 34.10 -0.27 -5.67
CA ASP A 65 34.90 -1.40 -5.21
C ASP A 65 34.02 -2.55 -4.67
N ASP A 66 34.66 -3.60 -4.15
CA ASP A 66 33.93 -4.77 -3.62
C ASP A 66 32.98 -4.39 -2.47
N ALA A 67 33.35 -3.39 -1.65
CA ALA A 67 32.50 -2.91 -0.57
C ALA A 67 31.28 -2.15 -1.10
N ALA A 68 31.46 -1.26 -2.08
CA ALA A 68 30.36 -0.58 -2.78
C ALA A 68 29.42 -1.59 -3.46
N SER A 69 29.97 -2.61 -4.14
CA SER A 69 29.16 -3.67 -4.76
C SER A 69 28.35 -4.47 -3.74
N ASN A 70 28.90 -4.75 -2.56
CA ASN A 70 28.17 -5.44 -1.50
C ASN A 70 27.05 -4.57 -0.90
N LEU A 71 27.29 -3.26 -0.74
CA LEU A 71 26.26 -2.32 -0.30
C LEU A 71 25.13 -2.21 -1.33
N ASP A 72 25.46 -2.11 -2.61
CA ASP A 72 24.49 -2.07 -3.72
C ASP A 72 23.65 -3.36 -3.81
N LYS A 73 24.24 -4.53 -3.59
CA LYS A 73 23.46 -5.78 -3.46
C LYS A 73 22.52 -5.72 -2.25
N ALA A 74 22.99 -5.20 -1.12
CA ALA A 74 22.17 -5.05 0.08
C ALA A 74 21.00 -4.08 -0.15
N THR A 75 21.21 -2.93 -0.82
CA THR A 75 20.12 -2.03 -1.18
C THR A 75 19.10 -2.75 -2.07
N GLY A 76 19.55 -3.52 -3.05
CA GLY A 76 18.68 -4.35 -3.91
C GLY A 76 17.77 -5.30 -3.11
N HIS A 77 18.31 -5.97 -2.10
CA HIS A 77 17.52 -6.84 -1.22
C HIS A 77 16.50 -6.06 -0.38
N VAL A 78 16.86 -4.87 0.13
CA VAL A 78 15.92 -4.01 0.87
C VAL A 78 14.81 -3.52 -0.06
N LYS A 79 15.13 -3.07 -1.28
CA LYS A 79 14.11 -2.64 -2.27
C LYS A 79 13.13 -3.76 -2.60
N PHE A 80 13.62 -4.99 -2.75
CA PHE A 80 12.75 -6.13 -2.98
C PHE A 80 11.79 -6.40 -1.81
N ALA A 81 12.28 -6.26 -0.56
CA ALA A 81 11.42 -6.36 0.62
C ALA A 81 10.38 -5.23 0.68
N ILE A 82 10.78 -3.98 0.37
CA ILE A 82 9.87 -2.84 0.27
C ILE A 82 8.77 -3.10 -0.76
N GLU A 83 9.11 -3.56 -1.97
CA GLU A 83 8.12 -3.85 -3.02
C GLU A 83 7.16 -4.96 -2.55
N LYS A 84 7.65 -6.01 -1.89
CA LYS A 84 6.75 -7.05 -1.35
C LYS A 84 5.77 -6.51 -0.31
N ARG A 85 6.28 -5.72 0.65
CA ARG A 85 5.45 -5.11 1.69
C ARG A 85 4.49 -4.07 1.13
N SER A 86 4.87 -3.36 0.06
CA SER A 86 4.00 -2.37 -0.57
C SER A 86 2.78 -3.02 -1.23
N TYR A 87 2.93 -4.18 -1.86
CA TYR A 87 1.80 -4.97 -2.35
C TYR A 87 0.94 -5.56 -1.22
N GLU A 88 1.54 -5.94 -0.09
CA GLU A 88 0.79 -6.38 1.09
C GLU A 88 -0.02 -5.22 1.69
N ARG A 89 0.57 -4.04 1.79
CA ARG A 89 -0.12 -2.82 2.24
C ARG A 89 -1.28 -2.45 1.32
N LEU A 90 -1.09 -2.57 0.00
CA LEU A 90 -2.19 -2.38 -0.95
C LEU A 90 -3.31 -3.39 -0.72
N ALA A 91 -2.99 -4.66 -0.43
CA ALA A 91 -3.99 -5.67 -0.10
C ALA A 91 -4.80 -5.32 1.17
N GLU A 92 -4.14 -4.83 2.22
CA GLU A 92 -4.80 -4.34 3.45
C GLU A 92 -5.77 -3.19 3.17
N LEU A 93 -5.38 -2.24 2.31
CA LEU A 93 -6.23 -1.11 1.95
C LEU A 93 -7.41 -1.54 1.07
N CYS A 94 -7.20 -2.47 0.14
CA CYS A 94 -8.30 -3.08 -0.61
C CYS A 94 -9.27 -3.81 0.33
N GLU A 95 -8.77 -4.54 1.32
CA GLU A 95 -9.64 -5.23 2.30
C GLU A 95 -10.44 -4.21 3.13
N LEU A 96 -9.79 -3.16 3.62
CA LEU A 96 -10.44 -2.07 4.35
C LEU A 96 -11.62 -1.50 3.54
N VAL A 97 -11.39 -1.13 2.28
CA VAL A 97 -12.46 -0.64 1.40
C VAL A 97 -13.54 -1.71 1.21
N ALA A 98 -13.14 -2.96 0.96
CA ALA A 98 -14.09 -4.03 0.69
C ALA A 98 -14.99 -4.41 1.89
N LYS A 99 -14.55 -4.14 3.13
CA LYS A 99 -15.29 -4.47 4.36
C LYS A 99 -15.99 -3.28 4.99
N ASP A 100 -15.39 -2.09 4.89
CA ASP A 100 -15.75 -0.97 5.76
C ASP A 100 -16.21 0.27 4.97
N ALA A 101 -16.15 0.28 3.63
CA ALA A 101 -16.57 1.44 2.84
C ALA A 101 -18.03 1.85 3.06
N GLY A 102 -18.90 0.91 3.45
CA GLY A 102 -20.27 1.22 3.84
C GLY A 102 -20.33 2.26 4.96
N GLU A 103 -19.38 2.26 5.89
CA GLU A 103 -19.30 3.24 6.99
C GLU A 103 -19.08 4.68 6.53
N TRP A 104 -18.76 4.90 5.24
CA TRP A 104 -18.48 6.22 4.66
C TRP A 104 -19.65 6.76 3.81
N ALA A 105 -20.81 6.10 3.83
CA ALA A 105 -22.00 6.49 3.07
C ALA A 105 -22.64 7.82 3.50
N ASP A 106 -22.19 8.42 4.61
CA ASP A 106 -22.59 9.75 5.05
C ASP A 106 -21.77 10.88 4.40
N ILE A 107 -20.60 10.56 3.84
CA ILE A 107 -19.65 11.52 3.25
C ILE A 107 -19.39 11.28 1.76
N HIS A 108 -19.62 10.08 1.25
CA HIS A 108 -19.47 9.71 -0.16
C HIS A 108 -20.77 9.18 -0.75
N ASP A 109 -20.91 9.28 -2.07
CA ASP A 109 -22.04 8.71 -2.79
C ASP A 109 -22.00 7.17 -2.74
N GLU A 110 -23.16 6.54 -2.64
CA GLU A 110 -23.25 5.08 -2.56
C GLU A 110 -22.73 4.40 -3.83
N ASP A 111 -22.95 4.98 -5.01
CA ASP A 111 -22.48 4.41 -6.28
C ASP A 111 -20.93 4.45 -6.33
N ASP A 112 -20.31 5.56 -5.94
CA ASP A 112 -18.84 5.68 -5.84
C ASP A 112 -18.24 4.65 -4.86
N LEU A 113 -18.90 4.45 -3.72
CA LEU A 113 -18.48 3.45 -2.72
C LEU A 113 -18.62 2.02 -3.26
N ARG A 114 -19.72 1.71 -3.96
CA ARG A 114 -19.93 0.40 -4.60
C ARG A 114 -18.86 0.12 -5.65
N GLU A 115 -18.50 1.11 -6.47
CA GLU A 115 -17.44 0.98 -7.47
C GLU A 115 -16.08 0.69 -6.81
N ALA A 116 -15.72 1.44 -5.76
CA ALA A 116 -14.48 1.22 -5.02
C ALA A 116 -14.42 -0.16 -4.34
N VAL A 117 -15.52 -0.61 -3.71
CA VAL A 117 -15.62 -1.95 -3.11
C VAL A 117 -15.46 -3.03 -4.19
N TRP A 118 -16.12 -2.87 -5.34
CA TRP A 118 -16.02 -3.83 -6.43
C TRP A 118 -14.58 -3.92 -6.96
N GLU A 119 -13.94 -2.78 -7.20
CA GLU A 119 -12.57 -2.71 -7.70
C GLU A 119 -11.56 -3.32 -6.71
N ALA A 120 -11.69 -3.00 -5.42
CA ALA A 120 -10.88 -3.58 -4.35
C ALA A 120 -11.01 -5.12 -4.30
N ARG A 121 -12.24 -5.64 -4.39
CA ARG A 121 -12.51 -7.09 -4.46
C ARG A 121 -11.89 -7.73 -5.70
N GLN A 122 -11.99 -7.09 -6.87
CA GLN A 122 -11.38 -7.58 -8.10
C GLN A 122 -9.86 -7.63 -8.00
N TRP A 123 -9.25 -6.60 -7.41
CA TRP A 123 -7.81 -6.57 -7.21
C TRP A 123 -7.35 -7.72 -6.30
N LEU A 124 -8.01 -7.91 -5.15
CA LEU A 124 -7.70 -9.00 -4.21
C LEU A 124 -7.88 -10.38 -4.85
N ALA A 125 -8.94 -10.58 -5.64
CA ALA A 125 -9.17 -11.83 -6.35
C ALA A 125 -8.08 -12.17 -7.38
N ARG A 126 -7.43 -11.16 -7.97
CA ARG A 126 -6.33 -11.33 -8.94
C ARG A 126 -4.95 -11.38 -8.29
N ASN A 127 -4.83 -10.91 -7.05
CA ASN A 127 -3.56 -10.75 -6.33
C ASN A 127 -3.57 -11.52 -5.01
N THR A 128 -3.85 -12.83 -5.08
CA THR A 128 -3.96 -13.69 -3.90
C THR A 128 -2.63 -13.78 -3.13
N ASN A 129 -1.48 -13.82 -3.81
CA ASN A 129 -0.17 -13.91 -3.16
C ASN A 129 0.12 -12.73 -2.20
N PRO A 130 -0.08 -11.44 -2.57
CA PRO A 130 -0.05 -10.33 -1.62
C PRO A 130 -1.07 -10.45 -0.49
N ALA A 131 -2.31 -10.82 -0.80
CA ALA A 131 -3.37 -10.95 0.20
C ALA A 131 -3.03 -12.00 1.28
N GLU A 132 -2.55 -13.17 0.86
CA GLU A 132 -2.10 -14.24 1.76
C GLU A 132 -0.94 -13.82 2.66
N ARG A 133 0.05 -13.07 2.11
CA ARG A 133 1.18 -12.59 2.91
C ARG A 133 0.76 -11.53 3.93
N ALA A 134 -0.20 -10.68 3.57
CA ALA A 134 -0.78 -9.70 4.48
C ALA A 134 -1.73 -10.33 5.50
N GLY A 135 -2.22 -11.55 5.25
CA GLY A 135 -3.18 -12.24 6.10
C GLY A 135 -4.60 -11.68 6.01
N VAL A 136 -4.95 -11.09 4.85
CA VAL A 136 -6.24 -10.44 4.61
C VAL A 136 -7.20 -11.33 3.84
N ASP A 137 -8.50 -11.09 4.01
CA ASP A 137 -9.57 -11.77 3.31
C ASP A 137 -9.62 -11.42 1.82
N TYR A 138 -9.98 -12.39 0.98
CA TYR A 138 -10.16 -12.20 -0.45
C TYR A 138 -11.17 -13.19 -1.05
N GLY A 139 -11.71 -12.84 -2.22
CA GLY A 139 -12.69 -13.68 -2.91
C GLY A 139 -14.00 -13.80 -2.15
N ASN A 140 -14.43 -15.04 -1.89
CA ASN A 140 -15.75 -15.32 -1.29
C ASN A 140 -15.80 -15.08 0.24
N THR A 141 -14.68 -14.78 0.89
CA THR A 141 -14.68 -14.44 2.33
C THR A 141 -15.06 -12.99 2.59
N LEU A 142 -14.95 -12.12 1.58
CA LEU A 142 -15.36 -10.72 1.66
C LEU A 142 -16.88 -10.58 1.48
N PRO A 143 -17.55 -9.64 2.18
CA PRO A 143 -18.99 -9.40 2.06
C PRO A 143 -19.36 -8.95 0.65
N ASP A 144 -20.51 -9.39 0.14
CA ASP A 144 -21.01 -8.90 -1.14
C ASP A 144 -21.21 -7.36 -1.10
N VAL A 145 -20.99 -6.69 -2.23
CA VAL A 145 -21.15 -5.25 -2.37
C VAL A 145 -22.55 -4.86 -1.90
N ASP A 146 -23.59 -5.56 -2.35
CA ASP A 146 -24.97 -5.23 -1.99
C ASP A 146 -25.24 -5.48 -0.50
N GLU A 147 -24.66 -6.54 0.08
CA GLU A 147 -24.80 -6.83 1.52
C GLU A 147 -24.22 -5.72 2.40
N LEU A 148 -23.16 -5.07 1.94
CA LEU A 148 -22.48 -3.97 2.63
C LEU A 148 -23.43 -2.78 2.85
N PHE A 149 -24.15 -2.38 1.81
CA PHE A 149 -25.01 -1.19 1.82
C PHE A 149 -26.45 -1.50 2.28
N THR A 150 -26.90 -2.76 2.21
CA THR A 150 -28.23 -3.13 2.70
C THR A 150 -28.34 -3.09 4.24
N ARG A 151 -27.23 -3.35 4.98
CA ARG A 151 -27.23 -3.36 6.46
C ARG A 151 -27.40 -1.99 7.11
N GLN A 152 -27.08 -0.90 6.40
CA GLN A 152 -27.25 0.45 6.93
C GLN A 152 -28.66 1.03 6.73
N GLY A 153 -29.46 0.45 5.84
CA GLY A 153 -30.87 0.83 5.64
C GLY A 153 -31.81 0.44 6.78
N VAL A 154 -31.39 -0.43 7.71
CA VAL A 154 -32.27 -0.98 8.76
C VAL A 154 -32.20 -0.20 10.08
N ILE A 155 -31.20 0.67 10.29
CA ILE A 155 -31.04 1.48 11.52
C ILE A 155 -31.42 2.97 11.30
N LYS A 156 -32.44 3.23 10.47
CA LYS A 156 -33.17 4.50 10.48
C LYS A 156 -34.65 4.24 10.80
N ASN A 157 -34.90 3.65 11.97
CA ASN A 157 -36.21 3.65 12.63
C ASN A 157 -36.01 3.44 14.13
N VAL A 158 -35.83 4.55 14.87
CA VAL A 158 -36.65 5.02 16.01
C VAL A 158 -36.16 6.42 16.38
#